data_AF-A0A257EBX0-F1
#
_entry.id   AF-A0A257EBX0-F1
#
_cell.length_a   1.000
_cell.length_b   1.000
_cell.length_c   1.000
_cell.angle_alpha   90.00
_cell.angle_beta   90.00
_cell.angle_gamma   90.00
#
_symmetry.space_group_name_H-M   'P 1'
#
loop_
_entity.id
_entity.type
_entity.pdbx_description
1 polymer ?
#
loop_
_entity_poly.entity_id
_entity_poly.type
_entity_poly.pdbx_seq_one_letter_code
_entity_poly.pdbx_strand_id
1 'polypeptide(L)'
;MANLDKPVTLYYAAKQYKIDSQMLADIVQDRFPGVNATQVEAFFSSYGLRGKDLNAATLNPAPVVKSWQGDSKFKSLFSFNDNTGALSTESMRDTVVAKVGWDKYIQTFSPKNIPGAADGVLSVADLGFSQLGDIAATWQNMESLLYGTISKLGHSLSRNEAQEIYDFTQNFDLGLQIKNPWVMAQFEKLMLDALLDPATEQDPPVLSDEEIADAISNALIAQVSLVGIDTSQNLFNNLNVF
;
A
#
# COMPACT_ATOMS: atom_id res chain seq x y z
N MET A 1 -39.13 -5.39 29.60
CA MET A 1 -38.99 -5.59 28.14
C MET A 1 -39.02 -4.23 27.47
N ALA A 2 -37.93 -3.46 27.54
CA ALA A 2 -37.93 -2.08 27.06
C ALA A 2 -37.20 -2.03 25.70
N ASN A 3 -37.90 -1.58 24.65
CA ASN A 3 -37.41 -1.18 23.31
C ASN A 3 -37.73 -2.12 22.12
N LEU A 4 -38.23 -3.34 22.30
CA LEU A 4 -38.75 -4.15 21.16
C LEU A 4 -40.00 -3.52 20.52
N ASP A 5 -40.70 -2.70 21.29
CA ASP A 5 -41.81 -1.83 20.89
C ASP A 5 -41.35 -0.56 20.17
N LYS A 6 -40.03 -0.34 20.05
CA LYS A 6 -39.41 0.85 19.42
C LYS A 6 -38.38 0.46 18.35
N PRO A 7 -38.80 -0.25 17.29
CA PRO A 7 -37.90 -0.73 16.23
C PRO A 7 -37.10 0.40 15.57
N VAL A 8 -37.69 1.59 15.46
CA VAL A 8 -36.99 2.79 14.92
C VAL A 8 -35.82 3.21 15.81
N THR A 9 -36.01 3.27 17.14
CA THR A 9 -34.95 3.65 18.08
C THR A 9 -33.82 2.61 18.09
N LEU A 10 -34.17 1.33 18.09
CA LEU A 10 -33.19 0.24 18.02
C LEU A 10 -32.38 0.29 16.73
N TYR A 11 -33.03 0.52 15.59
CA TYR A 11 -32.37 0.62 14.29
C TYR A 11 -31.34 1.75 14.24
N TYR A 12 -31.70 2.95 14.69
CA TYR A 12 -30.77 4.07 14.70
C TYR A 12 -29.64 3.91 15.73
N ALA A 13 -29.92 3.31 16.88
CA ALA A 13 -28.88 2.96 17.85
C ALA A 13 -27.90 1.93 17.27
N ALA A 14 -28.40 0.90 16.61
CA ALA A 14 -27.57 -0.10 15.94
C ALA A 14 -26.68 0.55 14.86
N LYS A 15 -27.25 1.45 14.03
CA LYS A 15 -26.47 2.22 13.05
C LYS A 15 -25.40 3.09 13.71
N GLN A 16 -25.75 3.79 14.78
CA GLN A 16 -24.86 4.70 15.50
C GLN A 16 -23.69 3.96 16.14
N TYR A 17 -23.95 2.81 16.75
CA TYR A 17 -22.95 2.02 17.47
C TYR A 17 -22.31 0.92 16.62
N LYS A 18 -22.56 0.90 15.31
CA LYS A 18 -21.95 -0.06 14.38
C LYS A 18 -22.25 -1.53 14.75
N ILE A 19 -23.41 -1.76 15.34
CA ILE A 19 -23.89 -3.10 15.70
C ILE A 19 -24.66 -3.66 14.51
N ASP A 20 -24.08 -4.64 13.83
CA ASP A 20 -24.68 -5.24 12.64
C ASP A 20 -25.79 -6.26 12.97
N SER A 21 -26.51 -6.69 11.94
CA SER A 21 -27.62 -7.64 12.06
C SER A 21 -27.23 -8.98 12.68
N GLN A 22 -25.98 -9.43 12.51
CA GLN A 22 -25.51 -10.67 13.14
C GLN A 22 -25.26 -10.44 14.62
N MET A 23 -24.60 -9.35 15.00
CA MET A 23 -24.40 -8.98 16.40
C MET A 23 -25.74 -8.79 17.14
N LEU A 24 -26.74 -8.17 16.48
CA LEU A 24 -28.08 -8.06 17.04
C LEU A 24 -28.77 -9.42 17.21
N ALA A 25 -28.60 -10.34 16.25
CA ALA A 25 -29.11 -11.69 16.35
C ALA A 25 -28.48 -12.42 17.54
N ASP A 26 -27.16 -12.29 17.72
CA ASP A 26 -26.42 -12.89 18.82
C ASP A 26 -26.86 -12.34 20.19
N ILE A 27 -27.07 -11.03 20.30
CA ILE A 27 -27.55 -10.37 21.53
C ILE A 27 -28.91 -10.91 21.98
N VAL A 28 -29.77 -11.31 21.04
CA VAL A 28 -31.13 -11.74 21.36
C VAL A 28 -31.30 -13.26 21.45
N GLN A 29 -30.27 -14.06 21.13
CA GLN A 29 -30.33 -15.52 21.09
C GLN A 29 -30.90 -16.15 22.37
N ASP A 30 -30.48 -15.64 23.54
CA ASP A 30 -30.93 -16.18 24.84
C ASP A 30 -32.44 -16.07 25.05
N ARG A 31 -33.09 -15.11 24.39
CA ARG A 31 -34.54 -14.86 24.52
C ARG A 31 -35.33 -15.28 23.28
N PHE A 32 -34.68 -15.29 22.12
CA PHE A 32 -35.26 -15.68 20.84
C PHE A 32 -34.31 -16.66 20.14
N PRO A 33 -34.27 -17.92 20.60
CA PRO A 33 -33.35 -18.91 20.05
C PRO A 33 -33.60 -19.13 18.55
N GLY A 34 -32.52 -19.19 17.77
CA GLY A 34 -32.59 -19.45 16.33
C GLY A 34 -32.85 -18.22 15.45
N VAL A 35 -32.93 -17.02 16.03
CA VAL A 35 -32.93 -15.77 15.26
C VAL A 35 -31.57 -15.56 14.59
N ASN A 36 -31.56 -15.29 13.28
CA ASN A 36 -30.35 -15.00 12.51
C ASN A 36 -30.36 -13.59 11.89
N ALA A 37 -29.22 -13.16 11.35
CA ALA A 37 -29.05 -11.84 10.76
C ALA A 37 -30.12 -11.49 9.70
N THR A 38 -30.45 -12.42 8.80
CA THR A 38 -31.48 -12.22 7.78
C THR A 38 -32.85 -11.94 8.39
N GLN A 39 -33.19 -12.62 9.49
CA GLN A 39 -34.45 -12.39 10.21
C GLN A 39 -34.46 -11.04 10.93
N VAL A 40 -33.32 -10.59 11.46
CA VAL A 40 -33.17 -9.23 12.03
C VAL A 40 -33.35 -8.16 10.94
N GLU A 41 -32.73 -8.34 9.77
CA GLU A 41 -32.92 -7.44 8.63
C GLU A 41 -34.39 -7.39 8.18
N ALA A 42 -35.06 -8.55 8.11
CA ALA A 42 -36.48 -8.64 7.76
C ALA A 42 -37.39 -7.99 8.80
N PHE A 43 -37.07 -8.12 10.10
CA PHE A 43 -37.78 -7.45 11.17
C PHE A 43 -37.79 -5.94 10.97
N PHE A 44 -36.64 -5.29 10.81
CA PHE A 44 -36.60 -3.84 10.57
C PHE A 44 -37.28 -3.44 9.25
N SER A 45 -37.14 -4.27 8.21
CA SER A 45 -37.81 -4.06 6.91
C SER A 45 -39.34 -4.07 7.02
N SER A 46 -39.89 -4.90 7.91
CA SER A 46 -41.35 -4.93 8.17
C SER A 46 -41.91 -3.64 8.78
N TYR A 47 -41.04 -2.82 9.41
CA TYR A 47 -41.38 -1.51 9.97
C TYR A 47 -41.01 -0.33 9.03
N GLY A 48 -40.77 -0.61 7.74
CA GLY A 48 -40.45 0.43 6.74
C GLY A 48 -39.01 0.97 6.82
N LEU A 49 -38.14 0.34 7.61
CA LEU A 49 -36.72 0.69 7.70
C LEU A 49 -35.92 -0.12 6.68
N ARG A 50 -34.77 0.38 6.25
CA ARG A 50 -33.90 -0.36 5.32
C ARG A 50 -33.06 -1.36 6.11
N GLY A 51 -33.64 -2.51 6.50
CA GLY A 51 -32.93 -3.50 7.33
C GLY A 51 -31.57 -3.93 6.77
N LYS A 52 -31.41 -3.94 5.43
CA LYS A 52 -30.14 -4.18 4.74
C LYS A 52 -29.02 -3.17 5.09
N ASP A 53 -29.35 -1.97 5.55
CA ASP A 53 -28.36 -0.99 6.02
C ASP A 53 -27.60 -1.48 7.27
N LEU A 54 -28.14 -2.46 8.01
CA LEU A 54 -27.49 -3.08 9.17
C LEU A 54 -26.69 -4.33 8.81
N ASN A 55 -26.69 -4.74 7.54
CA ASN A 55 -25.83 -5.83 7.09
C ASN A 55 -24.36 -5.48 7.36
N ALA A 56 -23.56 -6.42 7.84
CA ALA A 56 -22.15 -6.18 8.16
C ALA A 56 -21.39 -5.52 6.99
N ALA A 57 -21.60 -5.98 5.74
CA ALA A 57 -20.93 -5.40 4.57
C ALA A 57 -21.32 -3.94 4.28
N THR A 58 -22.50 -3.49 4.75
CA THR A 58 -23.00 -2.12 4.56
C THR A 58 -22.71 -1.23 5.78
N LEU A 59 -22.88 -1.76 6.98
CA LEU A 59 -22.74 -1.00 8.23
C LEU A 59 -21.29 -0.89 8.69
N ASN A 60 -20.58 -2.02 8.56
CA ASN A 60 -19.19 -2.25 8.93
C ASN A 60 -18.44 -2.71 7.67
N PRO A 61 -18.45 -1.92 6.57
CA PRO A 61 -17.69 -2.31 5.40
C PRO A 61 -16.26 -2.58 5.88
N ALA A 62 -15.70 -3.73 5.46
CA ALA A 62 -14.28 -3.93 5.60
C ALA A 62 -13.60 -2.64 5.12
N PRO A 63 -12.61 -2.10 5.85
CA PRO A 63 -11.88 -0.94 5.37
C PRO A 63 -11.58 -1.18 3.90
N VAL A 64 -11.92 -0.25 3.01
CA VAL A 64 -11.48 -0.35 1.63
C VAL A 64 -9.97 -0.44 1.74
N VAL A 65 -9.44 -1.64 1.50
CA VAL A 65 -8.02 -1.84 1.37
C VAL A 65 -7.68 -0.95 0.19
N LYS A 66 -7.12 0.22 0.47
CA LYS A 66 -6.34 0.93 -0.53
C LYS A 66 -5.23 -0.03 -0.84
N SER A 67 -5.47 -0.81 -1.89
CA SER A 67 -4.52 -1.72 -2.44
C SER A 67 -3.24 -0.96 -2.73
N TRP A 68 -2.12 -1.67 -2.73
CA TRP A 68 -0.82 -1.05 -2.95
C TRP A 68 -0.69 -0.40 -4.33
N GLN A 69 -1.66 -0.60 -5.23
CA GLN A 69 -2.42 0.51 -5.84
C GLN A 69 -1.74 1.38 -6.88
N GLY A 70 -0.57 1.92 -6.51
CA GLY A 70 0.14 3.02 -7.16
C GLY A 70 0.04 2.90 -8.66
N ASP A 71 -0.07 4.05 -9.33
CA ASP A 71 -0.53 4.13 -10.72
C ASP A 71 -0.07 2.93 -11.58
N SER A 72 -1.04 2.28 -12.23
CA SER A 72 -0.85 1.12 -13.13
C SER A 72 0.34 1.23 -14.10
N LYS A 73 0.79 2.45 -14.39
CA LYS A 73 2.00 2.76 -15.17
C LYS A 73 3.28 2.22 -14.54
N PHE A 74 3.38 2.21 -13.21
CA PHE A 74 4.58 1.78 -12.47
C PHE A 74 4.59 0.29 -12.15
N LYS A 75 3.59 -0.48 -12.60
CA LYS A 75 3.49 -1.91 -12.28
C LYS A 75 4.74 -2.69 -12.68
N SER A 76 5.41 -2.32 -13.78
CA SER A 76 6.62 -2.98 -14.26
C SER A 76 7.81 -2.83 -13.31
N LEU A 77 7.76 -1.88 -12.38
CA LEU A 77 8.84 -1.63 -11.42
C LEU A 77 8.77 -2.52 -10.20
N PHE A 78 7.59 -3.07 -9.86
CA PHE A 78 7.48 -3.98 -8.72
C PHE A 78 8.13 -5.32 -9.04
N SER A 79 9.26 -5.58 -8.41
CA SER A 79 10.01 -6.82 -8.52
C SER A 79 10.65 -7.21 -7.19
N PHE A 80 10.84 -8.50 -6.98
CA PHE A 80 11.73 -8.99 -5.92
C PHE A 80 13.17 -8.62 -6.22
N ASN A 81 13.95 -8.45 -5.16
CA ASN A 81 15.37 -8.15 -5.28
C ASN A 81 16.15 -9.43 -5.61
N ASP A 82 16.71 -9.49 -6.81
CA ASP A 82 17.62 -10.52 -7.30
C ASP A 82 19.06 -10.02 -7.44
N ASN A 83 19.33 -8.77 -7.03
CA ASN A 83 20.65 -8.20 -7.05
C ASN A 83 21.62 -8.89 -6.09
N THR A 84 22.91 -8.76 -6.39
CA THR A 84 24.01 -9.25 -5.55
C THR A 84 24.87 -8.09 -5.04
N GLY A 85 25.90 -8.35 -4.24
CA GLY A 85 26.82 -7.32 -3.78
C GLY A 85 26.15 -6.26 -2.88
N ALA A 86 26.45 -4.98 -3.13
CA ALA A 86 25.94 -3.86 -2.33
C ALA A 86 24.41 -3.75 -2.38
N LEU A 87 23.79 -4.08 -3.52
CA LEU A 87 22.34 -4.08 -3.73
C LEU A 87 21.64 -5.38 -3.32
N SER A 88 22.37 -6.36 -2.78
CA SER A 88 21.70 -7.54 -2.22
C SER A 88 20.83 -7.15 -1.02
N THR A 89 19.76 -7.91 -0.83
CA THR A 89 18.83 -7.72 0.29
C THR A 89 19.59 -7.80 1.62
N GLU A 90 20.51 -8.74 1.76
CA GLU A 90 21.33 -8.94 2.94
C GLU A 90 22.24 -7.74 3.22
N SER A 91 22.97 -7.24 2.21
CA SER A 91 23.88 -6.10 2.39
C SER A 91 23.14 -4.82 2.84
N MET A 92 22.01 -4.51 2.20
CA MET A 92 21.20 -3.35 2.57
C MET A 92 20.56 -3.53 3.94
N ARG A 93 20.05 -4.74 4.25
CA ARG A 93 19.51 -5.07 5.58
C ARG A 93 20.54 -4.83 6.67
N ASP A 94 21.74 -5.38 6.53
CA ASP A 94 22.80 -5.27 7.54
C ASP A 94 23.18 -3.80 7.78
N THR A 95 23.24 -3.00 6.71
CA THR A 95 23.50 -1.56 6.79
C THR A 95 22.44 -0.82 7.60
N VAL A 96 21.16 -1.08 7.32
CA VAL A 96 20.05 -0.41 8.00
C VAL A 96 19.94 -0.90 9.45
N VAL A 97 20.02 -2.21 9.68
CA VAL A 97 19.96 -2.85 11.01
C VAL A 97 21.06 -2.34 11.92
N ALA A 98 22.27 -2.13 11.41
CA ALA A 98 23.39 -1.58 12.20
C ALA A 98 23.09 -0.18 12.76
N LYS A 99 22.15 0.57 12.17
CA LYS A 99 21.77 1.92 12.60
C LYS A 99 20.51 1.95 13.44
N VAL A 100 19.50 1.15 13.09
CA VAL A 100 18.16 1.22 13.71
C VAL A 100 17.86 0.08 14.68
N GLY A 101 18.63 -1.00 14.62
CA GLY A 101 18.41 -2.23 15.38
C GLY A 101 17.42 -3.18 14.70
N TRP A 102 17.60 -4.48 14.94
CA TRP A 102 16.85 -5.57 14.31
C TRP A 102 15.34 -5.49 14.56
N ASP A 103 14.93 -5.21 15.80
CA ASP A 103 13.52 -5.24 16.18
C ASP A 103 12.71 -4.18 15.43
N LYS A 104 13.23 -2.95 15.33
CA LYS A 104 12.59 -1.87 14.57
C LYS A 104 12.54 -2.21 13.08
N TYR A 105 13.63 -2.76 12.56
CA TYR A 105 13.73 -3.16 11.17
C TYR A 105 12.67 -4.21 10.79
N ILE A 106 12.61 -5.34 11.51
CA ILE A 106 11.62 -6.40 11.24
C ILE A 106 10.19 -5.91 11.44
N GLN A 107 9.95 -5.05 12.43
CA GLN A 107 8.63 -4.46 12.63
C GLN A 107 8.18 -3.64 11.41
N THR A 108 9.09 -2.89 10.80
CA THR A 108 8.83 -2.11 9.60
C THR A 108 8.40 -2.99 8.41
N PHE A 109 8.96 -4.20 8.30
CA PHE A 109 8.58 -5.19 7.29
C PHE A 109 7.53 -6.20 7.77
N SER A 110 6.81 -5.92 8.86
CA SER A 110 5.83 -6.89 9.37
C SER A 110 4.59 -6.97 8.47
N PRO A 111 4.22 -8.16 7.98
CA PRO A 111 3.00 -8.36 7.19
C PRO A 111 1.73 -7.99 7.95
N LYS A 112 1.78 -8.06 9.28
CA LYS A 112 0.66 -7.71 10.17
C LYS A 112 0.15 -6.29 9.95
N ASN A 113 1.01 -5.41 9.44
CA ASN A 113 0.65 -4.03 9.20
C ASN A 113 0.12 -3.81 7.78
N ILE A 114 0.13 -4.80 6.90
CA ILE A 114 -0.39 -4.69 5.53
C ILE A 114 -1.86 -5.11 5.47
N PRO A 115 -2.76 -4.27 4.94
CA PRO A 115 -4.10 -4.71 4.62
C PRO A 115 -4.11 -5.82 3.55
N GLY A 116 -4.79 -6.93 3.79
CA GLY A 116 -4.83 -8.10 2.89
C GLY A 116 -3.93 -9.26 3.34
N ALA A 117 -2.86 -8.99 4.08
CA ALA A 117 -1.90 -10.03 4.52
C ALA A 117 -2.39 -10.98 5.64
N ALA A 118 -3.64 -10.84 6.11
CA ALA A 118 -4.13 -11.51 7.32
C ALA A 118 -4.26 -13.03 7.17
N ASP A 119 -4.49 -13.53 5.96
CA ASP A 119 -4.58 -14.95 5.63
C ASP A 119 -3.20 -15.58 5.30
N GLY A 120 -2.12 -14.80 5.42
CA GLY A 120 -0.76 -15.24 5.12
C GLY A 120 -0.39 -15.19 3.63
N VAL A 121 -1.28 -14.68 2.77
CA VAL A 121 -1.05 -14.48 1.35
C VAL A 121 -1.36 -13.03 0.99
N LEU A 122 -0.56 -12.45 0.11
CA LEU A 122 -0.89 -11.19 -0.56
C LEU A 122 -1.30 -11.57 -1.97
N SER A 123 -2.60 -11.55 -2.23
CA SER A 123 -3.15 -11.90 -3.53
C SER A 123 -2.90 -10.80 -4.56
N VAL A 124 -3.07 -11.12 -5.84
CA VAL A 124 -3.10 -10.12 -6.93
C VAL A 124 -4.08 -8.97 -6.63
N ALA A 125 -5.19 -9.24 -5.94
CA ALA A 125 -6.15 -8.21 -5.56
C ALA A 125 -5.61 -7.27 -4.46
N ASP A 126 -4.87 -7.81 -3.48
CA ASP A 126 -4.25 -7.05 -2.40
C ASP A 126 -3.09 -6.18 -2.92
N LEU A 127 -2.25 -6.79 -3.76
CA LEU A 127 -1.08 -6.15 -4.37
C LEU A 127 -1.47 -5.08 -5.41
N GLY A 128 -2.56 -5.31 -6.14
CA GLY A 128 -3.00 -4.42 -7.21
C GLY A 128 -2.34 -4.64 -8.56
N PHE A 129 -1.49 -5.65 -8.67
CA PHE A 129 -0.77 -5.98 -9.89
C PHE A 129 -0.62 -7.50 -9.99
N SER A 130 -0.54 -8.03 -11.21
CA SER A 130 -0.60 -9.48 -11.45
C SER A 130 0.73 -10.12 -11.83
N GLN A 131 1.76 -9.34 -12.15
CA GLN A 131 3.00 -9.89 -12.70
C GLN A 131 3.82 -10.74 -11.72
N LEU A 132 3.62 -10.57 -10.40
CA LEU A 132 4.25 -11.41 -9.38
C LEU A 132 3.36 -12.57 -8.90
N GLY A 133 2.10 -12.63 -9.37
CA GLY A 133 1.09 -13.55 -8.85
C GLY A 133 0.77 -13.30 -7.37
N ASP A 134 0.24 -14.34 -6.72
CA ASP A 134 0.04 -14.32 -5.27
C ASP A 134 1.39 -14.60 -4.58
N ILE A 135 1.73 -13.81 -3.56
CA ILE A 135 2.98 -13.95 -2.82
C ILE A 135 2.69 -14.28 -1.36
N ALA A 136 3.57 -15.06 -0.71
CA ALA A 136 3.43 -15.29 0.72
C ALA A 136 3.62 -13.99 1.50
N ALA A 137 2.75 -13.70 2.46
CA ALA A 137 2.81 -12.51 3.30
C ALA A 137 3.87 -12.70 4.40
N THR A 138 5.14 -12.67 4.02
CA THR A 138 6.30 -12.79 4.92
C THR A 138 7.10 -11.49 4.91
N TRP A 139 7.81 -11.20 6.00
CA TRP A 139 8.64 -10.00 6.06
C TRP A 139 9.76 -10.03 5.02
N GLN A 140 10.29 -11.21 4.70
CA GLN A 140 11.31 -11.40 3.66
C GLN A 140 10.80 -11.03 2.27
N ASN A 141 9.56 -11.44 1.94
CA ASN A 141 8.98 -11.09 0.65
C ASN A 141 8.71 -9.59 0.56
N MET A 142 8.22 -8.97 1.63
CA MET A 142 8.01 -7.51 1.67
C MET A 142 9.32 -6.74 1.55
N GLU A 143 10.36 -7.19 2.24
CA GLU A 143 11.70 -6.61 2.20
C GLU A 143 12.30 -6.72 0.80
N SER A 144 12.32 -7.92 0.23
CA SER A 144 12.84 -8.18 -1.11
C SER A 144 12.04 -7.41 -2.17
N LEU A 145 10.71 -7.30 -2.03
CA LEU A 145 9.88 -6.53 -2.94
C LEU A 145 10.19 -5.03 -2.87
N LEU A 146 10.33 -4.46 -1.67
CA LEU A 146 10.69 -3.05 -1.51
C LEU A 146 12.06 -2.77 -2.14
N TYR A 147 13.07 -3.55 -1.76
CA TYR A 147 14.43 -3.35 -2.25
C TYR A 147 14.51 -3.56 -3.76
N GLY A 148 13.91 -4.62 -4.29
CA GLY A 148 13.94 -4.88 -5.73
C GLY A 148 13.27 -3.75 -6.52
N THR A 149 12.15 -3.22 -6.01
CA THR A 149 11.44 -2.09 -6.63
C THR A 149 12.30 -0.82 -6.64
N ILE A 150 12.89 -0.44 -5.50
CA ILE A 150 13.67 0.81 -5.41
C ILE A 150 15.03 0.66 -6.10
N SER A 151 15.67 -0.50 -6.06
CA SER A 151 16.89 -0.77 -6.83
C SER A 151 16.62 -0.65 -8.32
N LYS A 152 15.51 -1.22 -8.80
CA LYS A 152 15.09 -1.10 -10.20
C LYS A 152 14.82 0.35 -10.62
N LEU A 153 14.22 1.15 -9.73
CA LEU A 153 14.08 2.61 -9.92
C LEU A 153 15.44 3.32 -9.95
N GLY A 154 16.37 2.94 -9.07
CA GLY A 154 17.72 3.52 -9.05
C GLY A 154 18.52 3.20 -10.31
N HIS A 155 18.29 2.03 -10.89
CA HIS A 155 18.91 1.59 -12.14
C HIS A 155 18.19 2.09 -13.40
N SER A 156 16.96 2.60 -13.31
CA SER A 156 16.22 2.97 -14.52
C SER A 156 16.92 4.13 -15.24
N LEU A 157 17.34 5.15 -14.49
CA LEU A 157 17.93 6.36 -15.06
C LEU A 157 19.28 6.08 -15.73
N SER A 158 19.23 5.97 -17.05
CA SER A 158 20.39 5.76 -17.91
C SER A 158 21.14 7.08 -18.17
N ARG A 159 22.34 6.98 -18.74
CA ARG A 159 23.12 8.18 -19.10
C ARG A 159 22.48 8.96 -20.23
N ASN A 160 21.91 8.27 -21.23
CA ASN A 160 21.21 8.96 -22.31
C ASN A 160 19.95 9.65 -21.80
N GLU A 161 19.16 8.98 -20.96
CA GLU A 161 17.96 9.58 -20.37
C GLU A 161 18.29 10.80 -19.51
N ALA A 162 19.34 10.73 -18.69
CA ALA A 162 19.80 11.87 -17.91
C ALA A 162 20.23 13.03 -18.82
N GLN A 163 20.85 12.74 -19.96
CA GLN A 163 21.18 13.76 -20.97
C GLN A 163 19.91 14.33 -21.64
N GLU A 164 18.93 13.50 -21.98
CA GLU A 164 17.65 13.94 -22.56
C GLU A 164 16.87 14.83 -21.59
N ILE A 165 16.83 14.46 -20.31
CA ILE A 165 16.25 15.28 -19.23
C ILE A 165 17.00 16.61 -19.13
N TYR A 166 18.33 16.58 -19.11
CA TYR A 166 19.13 17.79 -19.07
C TYR A 166 18.85 18.70 -20.27
N ASP A 167 18.90 18.16 -21.49
CA ASP A 167 18.65 18.92 -22.72
C ASP A 167 17.23 19.48 -22.76
N PHE A 168 16.24 18.72 -22.30
CA PHE A 168 14.87 19.21 -22.16
C PHE A 168 14.80 20.42 -21.21
N THR A 169 15.45 20.34 -20.03
CA THR A 169 15.43 21.45 -19.06
C THR A 169 16.12 22.71 -19.60
N GLN A 170 17.20 22.57 -20.37
CA GLN A 170 17.86 23.71 -21.01
C GLN A 170 16.99 24.34 -22.10
N ASN A 171 16.33 23.52 -22.92
CA ASN A 171 15.51 24.00 -24.03
C ASN A 171 14.18 24.62 -23.58
N PHE A 172 13.65 24.22 -22.42
CA PHE A 172 12.34 24.65 -21.91
C PHE A 172 12.39 25.34 -20.53
N ASP A 173 13.53 25.87 -20.10
CA ASP A 173 13.75 26.49 -18.77
C ASP A 173 12.63 27.46 -18.37
N LEU A 174 12.33 28.46 -19.19
CA LEU A 174 11.26 29.42 -18.90
C LEU A 174 9.90 28.73 -18.75
N GLY A 175 9.62 27.72 -19.59
CA GLY A 175 8.40 26.94 -19.54
C GLY A 175 8.25 26.14 -18.25
N LEU A 176 9.34 25.58 -17.73
CA LEU A 176 9.39 24.91 -16.43
C LEU A 176 9.21 25.90 -15.28
N GLN A 177 9.89 27.05 -15.32
CA GLN A 177 9.80 28.09 -14.28
C GLN A 177 8.38 28.64 -14.11
N ILE A 178 7.69 28.91 -15.22
CA ILE A 178 6.30 29.39 -15.19
C ILE A 178 5.27 28.26 -15.08
N LYS A 179 5.72 27.00 -14.96
CA LYS A 179 4.88 25.80 -14.91
C LYS A 179 3.88 25.75 -16.06
N ASN A 180 4.35 26.02 -17.27
CA ASN A 180 3.52 25.96 -18.48
C ASN A 180 2.91 24.54 -18.60
N PRO A 181 1.57 24.39 -18.68
CA PRO A 181 0.95 23.07 -18.63
C PRO A 181 1.42 22.10 -19.71
N TRP A 182 1.71 22.59 -20.91
CA TRP A 182 2.19 21.75 -22.00
C TRP A 182 3.64 21.28 -21.75
N VAL A 183 4.52 22.18 -21.31
CA VAL A 183 5.92 21.83 -20.96
C VAL A 183 5.95 20.84 -19.79
N MET A 184 5.12 21.08 -18.76
CA MET A 184 5.03 20.17 -17.62
C MET A 184 4.56 18.77 -18.03
N ALA A 185 3.59 18.67 -18.93
CA ALA A 185 3.12 17.37 -19.44
C ALA A 185 4.19 16.63 -20.26
N GLN A 186 5.00 17.36 -21.04
CA GLN A 186 6.13 16.74 -21.77
C GLN A 186 7.23 16.29 -20.80
N PHE A 187 7.53 17.11 -19.78
CA PHE A 187 8.52 16.77 -18.76
C PHE A 187 8.09 15.55 -17.93
N GLU A 188 6.84 15.49 -17.51
CA GLU A 188 6.28 14.33 -16.80
C GLU A 188 6.38 13.06 -17.64
N LYS A 189 6.05 13.16 -18.93
CA LYS A 189 6.20 12.03 -19.86
C LYS A 189 7.65 11.58 -19.97
N LEU A 190 8.59 12.52 -20.16
CA LEU A 190 10.02 12.21 -20.26
C LEU A 190 10.54 11.50 -18.99
N MET A 191 10.16 12.02 -17.82
CA MET A 191 10.50 11.38 -16.54
C MET A 191 9.88 10.00 -16.40
N LEU A 192 8.62 9.82 -16.82
CA LEU A 192 7.96 8.52 -16.77
C LEU A 192 8.63 7.51 -17.71
N ASP A 193 8.95 7.93 -18.94
CA ASP A 193 9.62 7.09 -19.92
C ASP A 193 11.00 6.65 -19.37
N ALA A 194 11.79 7.57 -18.81
CA ALA A 194 13.07 7.26 -18.17
C ALA A 194 12.99 6.39 -16.90
N LEU A 195 11.85 6.40 -16.21
CA LEU A 195 11.64 5.52 -15.06
C LEU A 195 11.25 4.11 -15.49
N LEU A 196 10.58 3.96 -16.63
CA LEU A 196 10.03 2.69 -17.09
C LEU A 196 10.91 1.96 -18.11
N ASP A 197 11.88 2.63 -18.70
CA ASP A 197 12.90 2.04 -19.57
C ASP A 197 14.12 1.65 -18.73
N PRO A 198 14.47 0.34 -18.65
CA PRO A 198 15.61 -0.09 -17.86
C PRO A 198 16.92 0.23 -18.56
N ALA A 199 17.87 0.82 -17.84
CA ALA A 199 19.25 0.94 -18.30
C ALA A 199 19.84 -0.42 -18.71
N THR A 200 20.76 -0.38 -19.68
CA THR A 200 21.36 -1.57 -20.30
C THR A 200 22.87 -1.51 -20.23
N GLU A 201 23.57 -2.59 -20.60
CA GLU A 201 25.04 -2.54 -20.70
C GLU A 201 25.53 -1.49 -21.72
N GLN A 202 24.74 -1.21 -22.76
CA GLN A 202 25.06 -0.23 -23.79
C GLN A 202 24.72 1.21 -23.37
N ASP A 203 23.81 1.37 -22.41
CA ASP A 203 23.43 2.64 -21.80
C ASP A 203 23.29 2.46 -20.29
N PRO A 204 24.43 2.43 -19.57
CA PRO A 204 24.46 2.02 -18.18
C PRO A 204 23.77 3.04 -17.26
N PRO A 205 23.34 2.61 -16.06
CA PRO A 205 22.80 3.52 -15.05
C PRO A 205 23.77 4.68 -14.76
N VAL A 206 23.20 5.85 -14.45
CA VAL A 206 23.99 7.02 -14.02
C VAL A 206 24.70 6.75 -12.70
N LEU A 207 24.00 6.09 -11.77
CA LEU A 207 24.48 5.77 -10.44
C LEU A 207 25.05 4.35 -10.39
N SER A 208 26.13 4.18 -9.64
CA SER A 208 26.67 2.86 -9.31
C SER A 208 25.79 2.11 -8.31
N ASP A 209 25.97 0.79 -8.24
CA ASP A 209 25.28 -0.07 -7.28
C ASP A 209 25.51 0.40 -5.83
N GLU A 210 26.73 0.84 -5.51
CA GLU A 210 27.06 1.39 -4.19
C GLU A 210 26.31 2.69 -3.89
N GLU A 211 26.25 3.61 -4.86
CA GLU A 211 25.52 4.88 -4.70
C GLU A 211 24.02 4.66 -4.53
N ILE A 212 23.45 3.72 -5.28
CA ILE A 212 22.04 3.33 -5.15
C ILE A 212 21.80 2.67 -3.79
N ALA A 213 22.65 1.71 -3.38
CA ALA A 213 22.52 1.01 -2.10
C ALA A 213 22.60 1.99 -0.91
N ASP A 214 23.51 2.96 -0.96
CA ASP A 214 23.67 4.01 0.05
C ASP A 214 22.43 4.91 0.11
N ALA A 215 21.91 5.36 -1.04
CA ALA A 215 20.72 6.19 -1.10
C ALA A 215 19.49 5.45 -0.51
N ILE A 216 19.28 4.20 -0.92
CA ILE A 216 18.20 3.35 -0.41
C ILE A 216 18.32 3.14 1.09
N SER A 217 19.50 2.75 1.57
CA SER A 217 19.74 2.45 2.98
C SER A 217 19.53 3.69 3.84
N ASN A 218 20.02 4.86 3.41
CA ASN A 218 19.82 6.12 4.13
C ASN A 218 18.35 6.55 4.20
N ALA A 219 17.61 6.42 3.09
CA ALA A 219 16.17 6.70 3.08
C ALA A 219 15.41 5.75 4.01
N LEU A 220 15.75 4.46 3.99
CA LEU A 220 15.10 3.47 4.84
C LEU A 220 15.44 3.64 6.33
N ILE A 221 16.68 4.03 6.68
CA ILE A 221 17.05 4.37 8.07
C ILE A 221 16.15 5.48 8.62
N ALA A 222 15.93 6.53 7.84
CA ALA A 222 15.03 7.63 8.23
C ALA A 222 13.60 7.11 8.43
N GLN A 223 13.11 6.29 7.51
CA GLN A 223 11.75 5.76 7.54
C GLN A 223 11.51 4.77 8.69
N VAL A 224 12.44 3.84 8.94
CA VAL A 224 12.38 2.90 10.07
C VAL A 224 12.43 3.66 11.41
N SER A 225 13.22 4.73 11.48
CA SER A 225 13.28 5.59 12.67
C SER A 225 11.95 6.29 12.96
N LEU A 226 11.16 6.62 11.93
CA LEU A 226 9.81 7.19 12.06
C LEU A 226 8.76 6.13 12.43
N VAL A 227 8.77 4.96 11.75
CA VAL A 227 7.83 3.86 12.02
C VAL A 227 8.06 3.22 13.40
N GLY A 228 9.31 3.16 13.86
CA GLY A 228 9.65 2.64 15.18
C GLY A 228 9.15 3.48 16.38
N ILE A 229 8.49 4.62 16.13
CA ILE A 229 7.87 5.48 17.16
C ILE A 229 6.35 5.26 17.23
N ASP A 230 5.70 4.90 16.12
CA ASP A 230 4.26 4.66 16.03
C ASP A 230 3.97 3.30 15.37
N THR A 231 3.60 2.33 16.20
CA THR A 231 3.36 0.95 15.78
C THR A 231 2.10 0.76 14.93
N SER A 232 1.31 1.81 14.70
CA SER A 232 0.16 1.80 13.79
C SER A 232 0.53 2.16 12.34
N GLN A 233 1.77 2.60 12.11
CA GLN A 233 2.30 2.97 10.80
C GLN A 233 3.02 1.78 10.14
N ASN A 234 2.94 1.68 8.81
CA ASN A 234 3.82 0.83 8.01
C ASN A 234 4.51 1.67 6.93
N LEU A 235 5.53 1.12 6.28
CA LEU A 235 6.20 1.74 5.13
C LEU A 235 5.21 2.17 4.03
N PHE A 236 4.19 1.35 3.79
CA PHE A 236 3.26 1.44 2.67
C PHE A 236 2.15 2.49 2.85
N ASN A 237 1.88 2.93 4.08
CA ASN A 237 0.94 4.01 4.40
C ASN A 237 1.48 5.36 3.90
N ASN A 238 2.82 5.49 3.87
CA ASN A 238 3.53 6.66 3.38
C ASN A 238 3.90 6.58 1.89
N LEU A 239 3.66 5.44 1.22
CA LEU A 239 3.84 5.27 -0.23
C LEU A 239 2.63 5.73 -1.05
N ASN A 240 1.64 6.42 -0.44
CA ASN A 240 0.53 7.11 -1.16
C ASN A 240 1.00 8.31 -2.04
N VAL A 241 2.26 8.30 -2.50
CA VAL A 241 2.88 9.33 -3.34
C VAL A 241 3.01 8.85 -4.79
N PHE A 242 2.47 7.68 -5.13
CA PHE A 242 2.33 7.17 -6.50
C PHE A 242 0.87 6.87 -6.84
#